data_AF-A0A945FX97-F1
#
_entry.id   AF-A0A945FX97-F1
#
_cell.length_a   1.000
_cell.length_b   1.000
_cell.length_c   1.000
_cell.angle_alpha   90.00
_cell.angle_beta   90.00
_cell.angle_gamma   90.00
#
_symmetry.space_group_name_H-M   'P 1'
#
loop_
_entity.id
_entity.type
_entity.pdbx_description
1 polymer ?
#
loop_
_entity_poly.entity_id
_entity_poly.type
_entity_poly.pdbx_seq_one_letter_code
_entity_poly.pdbx_strand_id
1 'polypeptide(L)'
;MTDNINLETLIHTLTGNEKLLDENLDLHLAGYTMRIRSNHKPVLEKLAAYFSHVEPGSAEPDIEIHAIQSDVITDSALEFTDWAREPGKTGRKDAYFDIPNARVVHKVRTGMLFLQSASTRIAAGPCLQNDNQVINFINSQYMDWLQHNGWLICHASGMEVNGHAIGMAGLSGGGKSTLMLNLMEDNSVNYVTNDRLFIRTDDSGVTARGIPKLPRINPGTIVFNERLHGLISQQRRDELLQLPKQELWHLEEKYDVHIEQVYGPGRVTTEAELEAFVILNWQHDTTEKTAVIAVDINQRRELL
;
A
#
# COMPACT_ATOMS: atom_id res chain seq x y z
N MET A 1 -3.53 -36.46 6.96
CA MET A 1 -2.16 -36.17 7.47
C MET A 1 -2.05 -34.70 7.88
N THR A 2 -3.12 -34.09 8.38
CA THR A 2 -3.22 -32.65 8.71
C THR A 2 -3.17 -32.39 10.23
N ASP A 3 -3.17 -33.44 11.06
CA ASP A 3 -3.33 -33.32 12.52
C ASP A 3 -2.09 -32.82 13.31
N ASN A 4 -0.96 -32.54 12.64
CA ASN A 4 0.29 -32.13 13.30
C ASN A 4 0.85 -30.76 12.86
N ILE A 5 0.16 -30.00 12.01
CA ILE A 5 0.65 -28.68 11.60
C ILE A 5 0.29 -27.64 12.66
N ASN A 6 1.32 -27.09 13.31
CA ASN A 6 1.21 -26.01 14.29
C ASN A 6 2.05 -24.79 13.87
N LEU A 7 1.99 -23.71 14.65
CA LEU A 7 2.70 -22.47 14.32
C LEU A 7 4.21 -22.66 14.17
N GLU A 8 4.85 -23.43 15.05
CA GLU A 8 6.30 -23.70 14.96
C GLU A 8 6.67 -24.42 13.67
N THR A 9 5.85 -25.39 13.26
CA THR A 9 6.03 -26.11 12.00
C THR A 9 5.87 -25.16 10.81
N LEU A 10 4.86 -24.28 10.81
CA LEU A 10 4.69 -23.27 9.77
C LEU A 10 5.88 -22.31 9.68
N ILE A 11 6.38 -21.84 10.84
CA ILE A 11 7.57 -20.99 10.89
C ILE A 11 8.74 -21.73 10.26
N HIS A 12 9.02 -22.96 10.68
CA HIS A 12 10.11 -23.77 10.13
C HIS A 12 9.97 -24.00 8.62
N THR A 13 8.76 -24.29 8.13
CA THR A 13 8.50 -24.45 6.69
C THR A 13 8.80 -23.17 5.90
N LEU A 14 8.45 -21.99 6.44
CA LEU A 14 8.64 -20.72 5.74
C LEU A 14 10.06 -20.13 5.89
N THR A 15 10.74 -20.39 7.00
CA THR A 15 12.11 -19.91 7.24
C THR A 15 13.17 -20.89 6.72
N GLY A 16 12.86 -22.18 6.70
CA GLY A 16 13.85 -23.23 6.45
C GLY A 16 15.02 -23.16 7.44
N ASN A 17 16.23 -23.31 6.92
CA ASN A 17 17.50 -23.19 7.67
C ASN A 17 18.14 -21.81 7.53
N GLU A 18 17.42 -20.83 6.97
CA GLU A 18 17.92 -19.48 6.75
C GLU A 18 18.20 -18.78 8.08
N LYS A 19 19.29 -18.03 8.12
CA LYS A 19 19.64 -17.21 9.28
C LYS A 19 19.39 -15.74 8.95
N LEU A 20 18.67 -15.07 9.84
CA LEU A 20 18.48 -13.63 9.73
C LEU A 20 19.82 -12.91 9.89
N LEU A 21 19.95 -11.79 9.20
CA LEU A 21 21.05 -10.86 9.39
C LEU A 21 20.94 -10.18 10.76
N ASP A 22 22.08 -9.67 11.24
CA ASP A 22 22.12 -8.79 12.41
C ASP A 22 21.54 -7.40 12.07
N GLU A 23 21.74 -6.95 10.82
CA GLU A 23 21.12 -5.75 10.26
C GLU A 23 19.57 -5.89 10.23
N ASN A 24 18.90 -4.78 10.50
CA ASN A 24 17.44 -4.67 10.46
C ASN A 24 17.02 -3.28 9.96
N LEU A 25 15.76 -3.15 9.56
CA LEU A 25 15.14 -1.88 9.18
C LEU A 25 14.02 -1.59 10.20
N ASP A 26 14.21 -0.54 10.99
CA ASP A 26 13.22 -0.07 11.95
C ASP A 26 12.49 1.16 11.38
N LEU A 27 11.15 1.09 11.35
CA LEU A 27 10.27 2.14 10.82
C LEU A 27 9.39 2.69 11.94
N HIS A 28 9.35 4.01 12.14
CA HIS A 28 8.43 4.66 13.07
C HIS A 28 7.18 5.18 12.34
N LEU A 29 6.00 4.73 12.74
CA LEU A 29 4.71 5.08 12.15
C LEU A 29 3.78 5.67 13.20
N ALA A 30 3.98 6.95 13.49
CA ALA A 30 3.13 7.75 14.38
C ALA A 30 2.76 7.02 15.70
N GLY A 31 3.79 6.67 16.47
CA GLY A 31 3.66 5.97 17.75
C GLY A 31 3.69 4.44 17.67
N TYR A 32 4.01 3.86 16.51
CA TYR A 32 4.15 2.42 16.32
C TYR A 32 5.43 2.08 15.56
N THR A 33 6.35 1.37 16.20
CA THR A 33 7.63 0.99 15.61
C THR A 33 7.61 -0.43 15.08
N MET A 34 7.90 -0.57 13.79
CA MET A 34 7.94 -1.84 13.09
C MET A 34 9.38 -2.20 12.76
N ARG A 35 9.84 -3.36 13.24
CA ARG A 35 11.13 -3.95 12.85
C ARG A 35 10.96 -4.93 11.71
N ILE A 36 11.74 -4.73 10.65
CA ILE A 36 11.84 -5.65 9.53
C ILE A 36 13.21 -6.31 9.57
N ARG A 37 13.22 -7.64 9.58
CA ARG A 37 14.42 -8.47 9.49
C ARG A 37 14.41 -9.29 8.21
N SER A 38 15.60 -9.61 7.69
CA SER A 38 15.74 -10.48 6.52
C SER A 38 17.00 -11.32 6.64
N ASN A 39 17.04 -12.45 5.95
CA ASN A 39 18.24 -13.21 5.65
C ASN A 39 19.04 -12.64 4.46
N HIS A 40 18.55 -11.58 3.80
CA HIS A 40 19.09 -11.12 2.53
C HIS A 40 19.22 -9.60 2.46
N LYS A 41 20.45 -9.11 2.40
CA LYS A 41 20.77 -7.67 2.48
C LYS A 41 20.12 -6.83 1.37
N PRO A 42 20.13 -7.24 0.09
CA PRO A 42 19.43 -6.50 -0.95
C PRO A 42 17.92 -6.33 -0.72
N VAL A 43 17.26 -7.23 0.04
CA VAL A 43 15.85 -7.04 0.41
C VAL A 43 15.72 -5.88 1.40
N LEU A 44 16.57 -5.83 2.43
CA LEU A 44 16.58 -4.71 3.39
C LEU A 44 16.91 -3.39 2.70
N GLU A 45 17.91 -3.35 1.81
CA GLU A 45 18.27 -2.14 1.06
C GLU A 45 17.12 -1.65 0.17
N LYS A 46 16.42 -2.57 -0.50
CA LYS A 46 15.26 -2.24 -1.35
C LYS A 46 14.10 -1.69 -0.51
N LEU A 47 13.81 -2.29 0.64
CA LEU A 47 12.78 -1.82 1.56
C LEU A 47 13.15 -0.48 2.19
N ALA A 48 14.41 -0.29 2.60
CA ALA A 48 14.91 0.96 3.14
C ALA A 48 14.80 2.10 2.12
N ALA A 49 15.13 1.83 0.84
CA ALA A 49 14.94 2.80 -0.24
C ALA A 49 13.46 3.12 -0.51
N TYR A 50 12.56 2.14 -0.38
CA TYR A 50 11.11 2.38 -0.53
C TYR A 50 10.55 3.23 0.61
N PHE A 51 10.88 2.87 1.84
CA PHE A 51 10.42 3.53 3.06
C PHE A 51 11.30 4.71 3.49
N SER A 52 12.12 5.27 2.60
CA SER A 52 13.05 6.37 2.95
C SER A 52 12.35 7.64 3.44
N HIS A 53 11.05 7.77 3.17
CA HIS A 53 10.18 8.86 3.61
C HIS A 53 9.58 8.62 5.00
N VAL A 54 9.86 7.48 5.63
CA VAL A 54 9.40 7.11 6.97
C VAL A 54 10.51 7.39 7.96
N GLU A 55 10.15 7.93 9.12
CA GLU A 55 11.11 8.19 10.19
C GLU A 55 11.76 6.88 10.69
N PRO A 56 13.06 6.90 11.00
CA PRO A 56 13.73 5.75 11.62
C PRO A 56 13.06 5.35 12.95
N GLY A 57 12.89 4.05 13.16
CA GLY A 57 12.32 3.49 14.38
C GLY A 57 13.24 3.51 15.61
N SER A 58 12.65 3.26 16.78
CA SER A 58 13.37 3.01 18.03
C SER A 58 14.00 1.62 18.07
N ALA A 59 14.97 1.43 18.98
CA ALA A 59 15.61 0.14 19.21
C ALA A 59 14.65 -0.93 19.77
N GLU A 60 13.55 -0.53 20.40
CA GLU A 60 12.48 -1.41 20.89
C GLU A 60 11.30 -1.35 19.92
N PRO A 61 11.01 -2.43 19.16
CA PRO A 61 9.89 -2.47 18.24
C PRO A 61 8.61 -2.99 18.90
N ASP A 62 7.47 -2.44 18.48
CA ASP A 62 6.14 -2.94 18.86
C ASP A 62 5.78 -4.23 18.11
N ILE A 63 6.33 -4.40 16.90
CA ILE A 63 6.14 -5.59 16.06
C ILE A 63 7.40 -5.91 15.27
N GLU A 64 7.65 -7.22 15.09
CA GLU A 64 8.71 -7.72 14.23
C GLU A 64 8.13 -8.51 13.05
N ILE A 65 8.67 -8.28 11.86
CA ILE A 65 8.30 -8.91 10.59
C ILE A 65 9.55 -9.50 9.95
N HIS A 66 9.46 -10.75 9.49
CA HIS A 66 10.56 -11.41 8.80
C HIS A 66 10.29 -11.48 7.30
N ALA A 67 11.18 -10.93 6.49
CA ALA A 67 11.21 -11.10 5.05
C ALA A 67 12.29 -12.13 4.67
N ILE A 68 11.88 -13.38 4.46
CA ILE A 68 12.75 -14.49 4.11
C ILE A 68 12.86 -14.59 2.59
N GLN A 69 14.00 -14.18 2.06
CA GLN A 69 14.34 -14.37 0.66
C GLN A 69 14.70 -15.83 0.43
N SER A 70 13.99 -16.46 -0.50
CA SER A 70 14.26 -17.82 -0.98
C SER A 70 13.75 -17.99 -2.41
N ASP A 71 13.99 -19.16 -3.00
CA ASP A 71 13.19 -19.61 -4.15
C ASP A 71 11.74 -19.89 -3.72
N VAL A 72 10.87 -20.15 -4.70
CA VAL A 72 9.48 -20.56 -4.43
C VAL A 72 9.47 -21.85 -3.63
N ILE A 73 8.78 -21.84 -2.49
CA ILE A 73 8.63 -23.01 -1.62
C ILE A 73 7.57 -23.93 -2.23
N THR A 74 8.01 -25.02 -2.86
CA THR A 74 7.14 -25.98 -3.55
C THR A 74 6.73 -27.18 -2.68
N ASP A 75 7.55 -27.55 -1.69
CA ASP A 75 7.34 -28.72 -0.82
C ASP A 75 6.90 -28.32 0.59
N SER A 76 5.88 -27.47 0.68
CA SER A 76 5.39 -26.98 1.98
C SER A 76 4.57 -28.03 2.75
N ALA A 77 4.13 -29.11 2.10
CA ALA A 77 3.13 -30.06 2.59
C ALA A 77 1.79 -29.43 3.04
N LEU A 78 1.56 -28.14 2.75
CA LEU A 78 0.35 -27.41 3.13
C LEU A 78 -0.75 -27.61 2.09
N GLU A 79 -1.92 -28.05 2.54
CA GLU A 79 -3.11 -28.22 1.70
C GLU A 79 -3.89 -26.91 1.60
N PHE A 80 -3.46 -26.02 0.69
CA PHE A 80 -4.08 -24.71 0.52
C PHE A 80 -5.52 -24.80 -0.02
N THR A 81 -6.40 -23.99 0.57
CA THR A 81 -7.75 -23.71 0.09
C THR A 81 -7.75 -22.47 -0.80
N ASP A 82 -8.36 -22.55 -1.98
CA ASP A 82 -8.46 -21.39 -2.87
C ASP A 82 -9.31 -20.27 -2.27
N TRP A 83 -8.79 -19.05 -2.39
CA TRP A 83 -9.59 -17.87 -2.07
C TRP A 83 -10.50 -17.55 -3.25
N ALA A 84 -11.81 -17.60 -3.03
CA ALA A 84 -12.81 -17.26 -4.04
C ALA A 84 -12.59 -15.82 -4.56
N ARG A 85 -12.58 -15.66 -5.88
CA ARG A 85 -12.47 -14.33 -6.49
C ARG A 85 -13.80 -13.59 -6.44
N GLU A 86 -13.71 -12.25 -6.45
CA GLU A 86 -14.87 -11.39 -6.66
C GLU A 86 -15.59 -11.74 -7.97
N PRO A 87 -16.92 -11.55 -8.03
CA PRO A 87 -17.71 -11.78 -9.25
C PRO A 87 -17.09 -11.12 -10.48
N GLY A 88 -16.94 -11.88 -11.57
CA GLY A 88 -16.40 -11.39 -12.85
C GLY A 88 -14.89 -11.55 -13.04
N LYS A 89 -14.13 -12.03 -12.04
CA LYS A 89 -12.69 -12.28 -12.17
C LYS A 89 -12.36 -13.79 -12.27
N THR A 90 -11.57 -14.19 -13.26
CA THR A 90 -11.22 -15.60 -13.54
C THR A 90 -9.81 -16.00 -13.05
N GLY A 91 -9.54 -17.30 -12.91
CA GLY A 91 -8.23 -17.84 -12.51
C GLY A 91 -7.94 -17.84 -11.00
N ARG A 92 -6.79 -18.38 -10.59
CA ARG A 92 -6.32 -18.44 -9.18
C ARG A 92 -5.38 -17.27 -8.89
N LYS A 93 -5.64 -16.53 -7.81
CA LYS A 93 -4.79 -15.39 -7.39
C LYS A 93 -4.16 -15.65 -6.03
N ASP A 94 -5.01 -15.90 -5.04
CA ASP A 94 -4.63 -16.11 -3.65
C ASP A 94 -5.24 -17.44 -3.18
N ALA A 95 -4.52 -18.15 -2.32
CA ALA A 95 -4.99 -19.32 -1.59
C ALA A 95 -4.56 -19.18 -0.11
N TYR A 96 -5.18 -19.92 0.80
CA TYR A 96 -4.87 -19.82 2.22
C TYR A 96 -4.88 -21.17 2.91
N PHE A 97 -4.12 -21.27 4.00
CA PHE A 97 -4.09 -22.42 4.90
C PHE A 97 -4.22 -21.90 6.32
N ASP A 98 -5.22 -22.40 7.04
CA ASP A 98 -5.55 -21.95 8.40
C ASP A 98 -5.22 -23.00 9.44
N ILE A 99 -4.71 -22.53 10.58
CA ILE A 99 -4.65 -23.27 11.83
C ILE A 99 -5.22 -22.38 12.95
N PRO A 100 -5.49 -22.93 14.15
CA PRO A 100 -5.85 -22.08 15.28
C PRO A 100 -4.83 -20.96 15.50
N ASN A 101 -5.28 -19.71 15.46
CA ASN A 101 -4.51 -18.48 15.69
C ASN A 101 -3.45 -18.11 14.62
N ALA A 102 -3.43 -18.78 13.46
CA ALA A 102 -2.56 -18.38 12.36
C ALA A 102 -3.12 -18.72 10.98
N ARG A 103 -2.72 -17.93 9.98
CA ARG A 103 -3.05 -18.13 8.57
C ARG A 103 -1.80 -17.98 7.73
N VAL A 104 -1.61 -18.88 6.77
CA VAL A 104 -0.66 -18.71 5.66
C VAL A 104 -1.43 -18.34 4.41
N VAL A 105 -1.08 -17.21 3.79
CA VAL A 105 -1.61 -16.79 2.49
C VAL A 105 -0.59 -17.10 1.41
N HIS A 106 -0.99 -17.85 0.39
CA HIS A 106 -0.18 -18.18 -0.79
C HIS A 106 -0.60 -17.33 -1.99
N LYS A 107 0.37 -16.62 -2.56
CA LYS A 107 0.23 -15.87 -3.80
C LYS A 107 0.55 -16.76 -4.99
N VAL A 108 -0.47 -17.42 -5.52
CA VAL A 108 -0.36 -18.51 -6.50
C VAL A 108 0.51 -18.16 -7.71
N ARG A 109 0.46 -16.91 -8.19
CA ARG A 109 1.22 -16.49 -9.39
C ARG A 109 2.71 -16.31 -9.14
N THR A 110 3.10 -16.00 -7.91
CA THR A 110 4.47 -15.58 -7.58
C THR A 110 5.15 -16.51 -6.59
N GLY A 111 4.40 -17.43 -5.99
CA GLY A 111 4.91 -18.38 -4.99
C GLY A 111 5.21 -17.77 -3.62
N MET A 112 4.95 -16.48 -3.42
CA MET A 112 5.10 -15.81 -2.12
C MET A 112 4.13 -16.41 -1.10
N LEU A 113 4.64 -16.68 0.11
CA LEU A 113 3.87 -17.12 1.28
C LEU A 113 3.91 -16.04 2.36
N PHE A 114 2.76 -15.78 2.98
CA PHE A 114 2.62 -14.82 4.07
C PHE A 114 1.99 -15.48 5.29
N LEU A 115 2.78 -15.72 6.34
CA LEU A 115 2.28 -16.19 7.63
C LEU A 115 1.86 -14.98 8.47
N GLN A 116 0.60 -15.00 8.92
CA GLN A 116 0.04 -14.06 9.89
C GLN A 116 -0.36 -14.81 11.16
N SER A 117 0.14 -14.36 12.31
CA SER A 117 -0.28 -14.83 13.63
C SER A 117 -0.13 -13.72 14.67
N ALA A 118 -0.55 -13.96 15.90
CA ALA A 118 -0.42 -12.99 17.00
C ALA A 118 1.04 -12.73 17.41
N SER A 119 1.94 -13.72 17.25
CA SER A 119 3.34 -13.64 17.68
C SER A 119 4.33 -13.51 16.52
N THR A 120 3.97 -13.95 15.31
CA THR A 120 4.92 -14.14 14.21
C THR A 120 4.33 -13.73 12.86
N ARG A 121 5.10 -12.97 12.08
CA ARG A 121 4.74 -12.48 10.75
C ARG A 121 5.89 -12.73 9.79
N ILE A 122 5.64 -13.50 8.74
CA ILE A 122 6.69 -13.91 7.79
C ILE A 122 6.20 -13.71 6.36
N ALA A 123 6.97 -12.98 5.58
CA ALA A 123 6.91 -13.01 4.12
C ALA A 123 8.05 -13.91 3.63
N ALA A 124 7.73 -15.03 2.97
CA ALA A 124 8.73 -15.99 2.49
C ALA A 124 8.57 -16.24 0.98
N GLY A 125 9.69 -16.47 0.29
CA GLY A 125 9.74 -16.72 -1.15
C GLY A 125 10.62 -15.70 -1.88
N PRO A 126 10.42 -15.48 -3.20
CA PRO A 126 11.22 -14.57 -4.01
C PRO A 126 10.92 -13.10 -3.70
N CYS A 127 11.24 -12.66 -2.47
CA CYS A 127 10.94 -11.35 -1.89
C CYS A 127 11.48 -10.21 -2.73
N LEU A 128 12.72 -10.29 -3.22
CA LEU A 128 13.35 -9.23 -4.00
C LEU A 128 12.66 -9.00 -5.35
N GLN A 129 12.23 -10.08 -6.01
CA GLN A 129 11.47 -10.00 -7.26
C GLN A 129 10.03 -9.51 -7.05
N ASN A 130 9.50 -9.70 -5.84
CA ASN A 130 8.12 -9.42 -5.47
C ASN A 130 8.05 -8.41 -4.31
N ASP A 131 8.95 -7.45 -4.30
CA ASP A 131 9.17 -6.47 -3.23
C ASP A 131 7.88 -5.73 -2.84
N ASN A 132 7.07 -5.33 -3.82
CA ASN A 132 5.78 -4.69 -3.57
C ASN A 132 4.82 -5.57 -2.77
N GLN A 133 4.90 -6.90 -2.89
CA GLN A 133 4.07 -7.80 -2.07
C GLN A 133 4.55 -7.82 -0.62
N VAL A 134 5.87 -7.76 -0.40
CA VAL A 134 6.47 -7.61 0.94
C VAL A 134 6.09 -6.26 1.55
N ILE A 135 6.19 -5.16 0.79
CA ILE A 135 5.75 -3.81 1.19
C ILE A 135 4.26 -3.81 1.57
N ASN A 136 3.40 -4.46 0.80
CA ASN A 136 1.98 -4.56 1.12
C ASN A 136 1.74 -5.37 2.40
N PHE A 137 2.52 -6.42 2.63
CA PHE A 137 2.43 -7.23 3.84
C PHE A 137 2.94 -6.48 5.08
N ILE A 138 3.98 -5.65 4.95
CA ILE A 138 4.42 -4.74 6.01
C ILE A 138 3.30 -3.73 6.31
N ASN A 139 2.81 -3.04 5.29
CA ASN A 139 1.73 -2.07 5.44
C ASN A 139 0.45 -2.69 6.05
N SER A 140 0.14 -3.95 5.76
CA SER A 140 -1.02 -4.60 6.37
C SER A 140 -0.89 -4.76 7.89
N GLN A 141 0.32 -4.92 8.43
CA GLN A 141 0.49 -5.01 9.88
C GLN A 141 0.19 -3.68 10.58
N TYR A 142 0.56 -2.57 9.94
CA TYR A 142 0.22 -1.25 10.46
C TYR A 142 -1.29 -0.98 10.34
N MET A 143 -1.91 -1.35 9.21
CA MET A 143 -3.36 -1.26 9.05
C MET A 143 -4.11 -2.09 10.09
N ASP A 144 -3.66 -3.31 10.36
CA ASP A 144 -4.23 -4.19 11.39
C ASP A 144 -4.13 -3.50 12.77
N TRP A 145 -2.97 -2.95 13.12
CA TRP A 145 -2.80 -2.20 14.37
C TRP A 145 -3.74 -0.99 14.45
N LEU A 146 -3.85 -0.17 13.39
CA LEU A 146 -4.77 0.97 13.35
C LEU A 146 -6.22 0.52 13.60
N GLN A 147 -6.69 -0.52 12.94
CA GLN A 147 -8.06 -1.01 13.10
C GLN A 147 -8.35 -1.50 14.53
N HIS A 148 -7.40 -2.20 15.15
CA HIS A 148 -7.54 -2.63 16.56
C HIS A 148 -7.49 -1.45 17.55
N ASN A 149 -6.99 -0.29 17.12
CA ASN A 149 -6.92 0.94 17.91
C ASN A 149 -8.00 1.97 17.51
N GLY A 150 -9.13 1.49 16.99
CA GLY A 150 -10.33 2.29 16.76
C GLY A 150 -10.30 3.17 15.52
N TRP A 151 -9.34 2.98 14.62
CA TRP A 151 -9.30 3.70 13.35
C TRP A 151 -10.21 3.02 12.31
N LEU A 152 -10.98 3.84 11.59
CA LEU A 152 -11.81 3.42 10.47
C LEU A 152 -11.07 3.62 9.15
N ILE A 153 -11.23 2.68 8.23
CA ILE A 153 -10.57 2.72 6.93
C ILE A 153 -11.49 3.26 5.84
N CYS A 154 -10.98 4.21 5.07
CA CYS A 154 -11.64 4.83 3.91
C CYS A 154 -10.88 4.47 2.63
N HIS A 155 -11.60 4.12 1.57
CA HIS A 155 -10.99 4.01 0.24
C HIS A 155 -10.82 5.38 -0.41
N ALA A 156 -9.83 6.12 0.10
CA ALA A 156 -9.56 7.50 -0.25
C ALA A 156 -8.06 7.77 -0.31
N SER A 157 -7.66 8.74 -1.14
CA SER A 157 -6.35 9.39 -1.00
C SER A 157 -6.45 10.48 0.06
N GLY A 158 -5.35 10.75 0.76
CA GLY A 158 -5.22 11.84 1.71
C GLY A 158 -4.12 12.80 1.30
N MET A 159 -4.38 14.08 1.48
CA MET A 159 -3.39 15.15 1.38
C MET A 159 -3.53 16.07 2.58
N GLU A 160 -2.48 16.78 2.91
CA GLU A 160 -2.51 17.85 3.89
C GLU A 160 -2.34 19.19 3.17
N VAL A 161 -3.14 20.19 3.53
CA VAL A 161 -3.11 21.53 2.96
C VAL A 161 -3.09 22.54 4.11
N ASN A 162 -2.02 23.32 4.23
CA ASN A 162 -1.85 24.35 5.27
C ASN A 162 -2.07 23.86 6.72
N GLY A 163 -1.67 22.64 7.03
CA GLY A 163 -1.78 21.97 8.33
C GLY A 163 -3.01 21.06 8.47
N HIS A 164 -3.91 21.03 7.49
CA HIS A 164 -5.19 20.32 7.61
C HIS A 164 -5.33 19.21 6.57
N ALA A 165 -5.75 18.02 7.02
CA ALA A 165 -5.99 16.89 6.13
C ALA A 165 -7.28 17.08 5.31
N ILE A 166 -7.17 16.74 4.02
CA ILE A 166 -8.28 16.59 3.09
C ILE A 166 -8.31 15.14 2.61
N GLY A 167 -9.40 14.44 2.90
CA GLY A 167 -9.70 13.14 2.32
C GLY A 167 -10.31 13.28 0.94
N MET A 168 -9.94 12.41 0.00
CA MET A 168 -10.46 12.42 -1.37
C MET A 168 -10.89 11.01 -1.78
N ALA A 169 -12.19 10.81 -1.92
CA ALA A 169 -12.80 9.60 -2.45
C ALA A 169 -13.32 9.83 -3.88
N GLY A 170 -13.72 8.76 -4.53
CA GLY A 170 -14.24 8.80 -5.89
C GLY A 170 -14.28 7.42 -6.49
N LEU A 171 -15.14 7.26 -7.49
CA LEU A 171 -15.31 6.00 -8.22
C LEU A 171 -13.99 5.53 -8.85
N SER A 172 -13.89 4.23 -9.09
CA SER A 172 -12.69 3.66 -9.74
C SER A 172 -12.44 4.32 -11.10
N GLY A 173 -11.20 4.74 -11.35
CA GLY A 173 -10.84 5.51 -12.55
C GLY A 173 -11.16 7.01 -12.46
N GLY A 174 -11.79 7.51 -11.39
CA GLY A 174 -12.13 8.92 -11.20
C GLY A 174 -10.93 9.87 -10.99
N GLY A 175 -9.70 9.43 -11.21
CA GLY A 175 -8.53 10.31 -11.23
C GLY A 175 -7.99 10.78 -9.89
N LYS A 176 -8.37 10.16 -8.75
CA LYS A 176 -7.91 10.53 -7.38
C LYS A 176 -6.40 10.79 -7.29
N SER A 177 -5.60 9.78 -7.61
CA SER A 177 -4.14 9.87 -7.53
C SER A 177 -3.57 10.91 -8.52
N THR A 178 -4.16 11.04 -9.71
CA THR A 178 -3.75 12.06 -10.69
C THR A 178 -4.03 13.47 -10.18
N LEU A 179 -5.23 13.72 -9.63
CA LEU A 179 -5.57 15.02 -9.06
C LEU A 179 -4.69 15.34 -7.85
N MET A 180 -4.51 14.40 -6.93
CA MET A 180 -3.62 14.56 -5.78
C MET A 180 -2.20 14.95 -6.20
N LEU A 181 -1.59 14.21 -7.15
CA LEU A 181 -0.24 14.51 -7.65
C LEU A 181 -0.15 15.88 -8.36
N ASN A 182 -1.21 16.32 -9.02
CA ASN A 182 -1.26 17.66 -9.60
C ASN A 182 -1.41 18.76 -8.53
N LEU A 183 -2.17 18.51 -7.46
CA LEU A 183 -2.30 19.46 -6.35
C LEU A 183 -0.98 19.64 -5.59
N MET A 184 -0.15 18.59 -5.54
CA MET A 184 1.20 18.66 -4.95
C MET A 184 2.18 19.57 -5.70
N GLU A 185 1.81 20.11 -6.87
CA GLU A 185 2.56 21.22 -7.49
C GLU A 185 2.53 22.48 -6.63
N ASP A 186 1.50 22.65 -5.81
CA ASP A 186 1.43 23.70 -4.81
C ASP A 186 2.22 23.28 -3.56
N ASN A 187 3.21 24.11 -3.19
CA ASN A 187 4.08 23.88 -2.05
C ASN A 187 3.35 23.87 -0.69
N SER A 188 2.09 24.30 -0.63
CA SER A 188 1.26 24.18 0.58
C SER A 188 0.64 22.78 0.76
N VAL A 189 0.76 21.90 -0.23
CA VAL A 189 0.10 20.58 -0.24
C VAL A 189 1.09 19.44 -0.02
N ASN A 190 0.93 18.67 1.05
CA ASN A 190 1.76 17.50 1.33
C ASN A 190 1.00 16.19 1.10
N TYR A 191 1.74 15.13 0.75
CA TYR A 191 1.19 13.78 0.60
C TYR A 191 0.93 13.15 1.97
N VAL A 192 -0.25 12.55 2.17
CA VAL A 192 -0.54 11.72 3.34
C VAL A 192 -0.56 10.24 2.95
N THR A 193 -1.42 9.88 2.00
CA THR A 193 -1.58 8.49 1.56
C THR A 193 -2.36 8.37 0.26
N ASN A 194 -2.28 7.22 -0.40
CA ASN A 194 -3.06 6.88 -1.57
C ASN A 194 -3.90 5.61 -1.30
N ASP A 195 -5.17 5.64 -1.72
CA ASP A 195 -6.16 4.57 -1.62
C ASP A 195 -6.60 4.10 -0.21
N ARG A 196 -5.81 4.37 0.84
CA ARG A 196 -5.99 3.82 2.20
C ARG A 196 -5.81 4.93 3.24
N LEU A 197 -6.84 5.76 3.41
CA LEU A 197 -6.89 6.76 4.46
C LEU A 197 -7.56 6.19 5.71
N PHE A 198 -6.96 6.38 6.87
CA PHE A 198 -7.57 6.03 8.14
C PHE A 198 -8.08 7.30 8.82
N ILE A 199 -9.23 7.20 9.49
CA ILE A 199 -9.79 8.27 10.28
C ILE A 199 -10.14 7.77 11.68
N ARG A 200 -9.99 8.63 12.67
CA ARG A 200 -10.42 8.36 14.05
C ARG A 200 -11.00 9.63 14.64
N THR A 201 -12.09 9.48 15.38
CA THR A 201 -12.74 10.58 16.10
C THR A 201 -12.42 10.48 17.58
N ASP A 202 -12.08 11.61 18.19
CA ASP A 202 -11.97 11.78 19.64
C ASP A 202 -12.53 13.14 20.08
N ASP A 203 -12.33 13.52 21.34
CA ASP A 203 -12.85 14.78 21.90
C ASP A 203 -12.28 16.04 21.23
N SER A 204 -11.16 15.93 20.51
CA SER A 204 -10.49 17.04 19.83
C SER A 204 -10.92 17.21 18.37
N GLY A 205 -11.61 16.23 17.79
CA GLY A 205 -12.08 16.28 16.41
C GLY A 205 -11.89 14.95 15.67
N VAL A 206 -11.68 15.05 14.35
CA VAL A 206 -11.38 13.89 13.52
C VAL A 206 -9.94 13.99 13.04
N THR A 207 -9.12 12.97 13.30
CA THR A 207 -7.77 12.88 12.76
C THR A 207 -7.78 11.99 11.53
N ALA A 208 -7.09 12.41 10.46
CA ALA A 208 -6.78 11.58 9.31
C ALA A 208 -5.33 11.10 9.40
N ARG A 209 -5.10 9.83 9.07
CA ARG A 209 -3.78 9.19 9.13
C ARG A 209 -3.54 8.33 7.90
N GLY A 210 -2.36 8.48 7.33
CA GLY A 210 -1.89 7.70 6.19
C GLY A 210 -1.23 6.39 6.58
N ILE A 211 -1.08 5.51 5.59
CA ILE A 211 -0.13 4.40 5.65
C ILE A 211 1.10 4.75 4.80
N PRO A 212 2.30 4.25 5.14
CA PRO A 212 3.57 4.56 4.45
C PRO A 212 3.70 3.81 3.11
N LYS A 213 2.69 3.98 2.25
CA LYS A 213 2.65 3.42 0.92
C LYS A 213 2.71 4.56 -0.09
N LEU A 214 3.68 4.51 -0.99
CA LEU A 214 3.84 5.51 -2.03
C LEU A 214 2.70 5.41 -3.07
N PRO A 215 2.34 6.52 -3.75
CA PRO A 215 1.40 6.46 -4.85
C PRO A 215 1.93 5.55 -5.95
N ARG A 216 1.05 4.68 -6.45
CA ARG A 216 1.40 3.75 -7.53
C ARG A 216 0.53 3.98 -8.76
N ILE A 217 1.11 4.60 -9.77
CA ILE A 217 0.39 5.18 -10.90
C ILE A 217 0.57 4.41 -12.21
N ASN A 218 -0.38 4.59 -13.11
CA ASN A 218 -0.30 4.08 -14.49
C ASN A 218 0.51 5.04 -15.37
N PRO A 219 1.05 4.55 -16.50
CA PRO A 219 1.71 5.37 -17.51
C PRO A 219 0.87 6.57 -17.98
N GLY A 220 -0.45 6.41 -18.05
CA GLY A 220 -1.37 7.50 -18.39
C GLY A 220 -1.26 8.71 -17.46
N THR A 221 -0.98 8.52 -16.17
CA THR A 221 -0.75 9.64 -15.24
C THR A 221 0.61 10.30 -15.50
N ILE A 222 1.62 9.49 -15.82
CA ILE A 222 2.99 9.96 -16.04
C ILE A 222 3.07 10.90 -17.25
N VAL A 223 2.46 10.52 -18.38
CA VAL A 223 2.58 11.30 -19.62
C VAL A 223 1.94 12.69 -19.58
N PHE A 224 1.06 12.94 -18.59
CA PHE A 224 0.34 14.22 -18.43
C PHE A 224 0.81 15.05 -17.22
N ASN A 225 1.83 14.60 -16.48
CA ASN A 225 2.43 15.38 -15.39
C ASN A 225 3.95 15.44 -15.58
N GLU A 226 4.45 16.66 -15.78
CA GLU A 226 5.85 16.88 -16.16
C GLU A 226 6.87 16.40 -15.13
N ARG A 227 6.55 16.48 -13.83
CA ARG A 227 7.44 15.98 -12.78
C ARG A 227 7.61 14.48 -12.79
N LEU A 228 6.63 13.76 -13.31
CA LEU A 228 6.63 12.30 -13.34
C LEU A 228 7.37 11.73 -14.54
N HIS A 229 7.72 12.55 -15.53
CA HIS A 229 8.40 12.10 -16.75
C HIS A 229 9.70 11.34 -16.45
N GLY A 230 10.41 11.69 -15.37
CA GLY A 230 11.65 11.01 -14.95
C GLY A 230 11.46 9.55 -14.50
N LEU A 231 10.21 9.09 -14.29
CA LEU A 231 9.91 7.70 -13.93
C LEU A 231 10.02 6.73 -15.11
N ILE A 232 9.99 7.24 -16.35
CA ILE A 232 10.08 6.43 -17.57
C ILE A 232 11.10 7.04 -18.54
N SER A 233 11.60 6.24 -19.49
CA SER A 233 12.46 6.78 -20.54
C SER A 233 11.67 7.67 -21.49
N GLN A 234 12.34 8.62 -22.15
CA GLN A 234 11.72 9.47 -23.17
C GLN A 234 11.14 8.62 -24.31
N GLN A 235 11.85 7.57 -24.74
CA GLN A 235 11.34 6.64 -25.75
C GLN A 235 10.02 6.00 -25.29
N ARG A 236 9.96 5.48 -24.05
CA ARG A 236 8.74 4.86 -23.53
C ARG A 236 7.59 5.85 -23.46
N ARG A 237 7.87 7.10 -23.09
CA ARG A 237 6.89 8.19 -23.08
C ARG A 237 6.33 8.46 -24.49
N ASP A 238 7.18 8.52 -25.50
CA ASP A 238 6.77 8.76 -26.89
C ASP A 238 5.89 7.61 -27.42
N GLU A 239 6.23 6.35 -27.09
CA GLU A 239 5.40 5.19 -27.41
C GLU A 239 4.00 5.28 -26.75
N LEU A 240 3.96 5.64 -25.47
CA LEU A 240 2.70 5.78 -24.73
C LEU A 240 1.82 6.90 -25.29
N LEU A 241 2.40 8.03 -25.70
CA LEU A 241 1.65 9.14 -26.29
C LEU A 241 1.01 8.80 -27.64
N GLN A 242 1.48 7.76 -28.33
CA GLN A 242 0.88 7.27 -29.57
C GLN A 242 -0.29 6.31 -29.35
N LEU A 243 -0.45 5.75 -28.14
CA LEU A 243 -1.53 4.82 -27.84
C LEU A 243 -2.88 5.55 -27.70
N PRO A 244 -3.99 4.91 -28.12
CA PRO A 244 -5.32 5.38 -27.78
C PRO A 244 -5.49 5.52 -26.26
N LYS A 245 -6.19 6.57 -25.81
CA LYS A 245 -6.42 6.83 -24.36
C LYS A 245 -6.97 5.62 -23.61
N GLN A 246 -7.86 4.85 -24.25
CA GLN A 246 -8.45 3.66 -23.65
C GLN A 246 -7.41 2.56 -23.42
N GLU A 247 -6.49 2.34 -24.36
CA GLU A 247 -5.43 1.33 -24.21
C GLU A 247 -4.46 1.70 -23.11
N LEU A 248 -4.09 2.99 -22.99
CA LEU A 248 -3.24 3.51 -21.91
C LEU A 248 -3.79 3.19 -20.51
N TRP A 249 -5.10 3.14 -20.36
CA TRP A 249 -5.76 2.89 -19.08
C TRP A 249 -5.74 1.42 -18.69
N HIS A 250 -5.71 0.52 -19.68
CA HIS A 250 -5.72 -0.92 -19.48
C HIS A 250 -4.31 -1.53 -19.37
N LEU A 251 -3.24 -0.73 -19.54
CA LEU A 251 -1.88 -1.19 -19.32
C LEU A 251 -1.69 -1.65 -17.86
N GLU A 252 -1.27 -2.90 -17.68
CA GLU A 252 -0.88 -3.46 -16.38
C GLU A 252 0.57 -3.07 -16.01
N GLU A 253 0.90 -1.79 -16.16
CA GLU A 253 2.21 -1.22 -15.89
C GLU A 253 2.06 -0.20 -14.76
N LYS A 254 2.87 -0.30 -13.70
CA LYS A 254 2.67 0.47 -12.47
C LYS A 254 4.00 0.95 -11.90
N TYR A 255 4.09 2.26 -11.68
CA TYR A 255 5.27 2.95 -11.16
C TYR A 255 5.00 3.53 -9.77
N ASP A 256 5.91 3.29 -8.84
CA ASP A 256 5.89 3.95 -7.53
C ASP A 256 6.46 5.36 -7.66
N VAL A 257 5.76 6.34 -7.09
CA VAL A 257 6.17 7.75 -7.07
C VAL A 257 6.87 8.02 -5.74
N HIS A 258 8.19 8.10 -5.75
CA HIS A 258 8.95 8.55 -4.58
C HIS A 258 8.72 10.05 -4.38
N ILE A 259 7.73 10.39 -3.56
CA ILE A 259 7.24 11.76 -3.38
C ILE A 259 8.38 12.75 -3.14
N GLU A 260 9.29 12.44 -2.21
CA GLU A 260 10.36 13.38 -1.87
C GLU A 260 11.41 13.56 -2.98
N GLN A 261 11.59 12.56 -3.84
CA GLN A 261 12.48 12.66 -5.01
C GLN A 261 11.85 13.52 -6.11
N VAL A 262 10.52 13.48 -6.24
CA VAL A 262 9.77 14.16 -7.31
C VAL A 262 9.37 15.59 -6.92
N TYR A 263 8.91 15.79 -5.69
CA TYR A 263 8.35 17.05 -5.20
C TYR A 263 9.27 17.76 -4.18
N GLY A 264 10.34 17.12 -3.72
CA GLY A 264 11.31 17.67 -2.76
C GLY A 264 11.16 17.11 -1.34
N PRO A 265 12.16 17.31 -0.47
CA PRO A 265 12.14 16.80 0.90
C PRO A 265 11.02 17.43 1.75
N GLY A 266 10.48 16.67 2.71
CA GLY A 266 9.44 17.16 3.62
C GLY A 266 8.05 17.27 2.98
N ARG A 267 7.83 16.58 1.85
CA ARG A 267 6.55 16.60 1.10
C ARG A 267 5.63 15.45 1.44
N VAL A 268 5.95 14.70 2.50
CA VAL A 268 5.15 13.61 3.06
C VAL A 268 4.85 13.93 4.52
N THR A 269 3.61 13.75 4.93
CA THR A 269 3.18 13.80 6.34
C THR A 269 2.40 12.53 6.68
N THR A 270 2.40 12.15 7.95
CA THR A 270 1.74 10.91 8.38
C THR A 270 0.30 11.13 8.82
N GLU A 271 -0.01 12.28 9.40
CA GLU A 271 -1.32 12.61 9.94
C GLU A 271 -1.57 14.11 10.05
N ALA A 272 -2.84 14.49 10.05
CA ALA A 272 -3.31 15.84 10.37
C ALA A 272 -4.80 15.79 10.76
N GLU A 273 -5.30 16.88 11.33
CA GLU A 273 -6.74 17.05 11.60
C GLU A 273 -7.53 17.07 10.28
N LEU A 274 -8.55 16.23 10.16
CA LEU A 274 -9.41 16.13 8.98
C LEU A 274 -10.39 17.30 8.95
N GLU A 275 -10.18 18.23 8.00
CA GLU A 275 -11.05 19.40 7.83
C GLU A 275 -12.13 19.16 6.77
N ALA A 276 -11.80 18.44 5.70
CA ALA A 276 -12.71 18.23 4.59
C ALA A 276 -12.60 16.83 3.97
N PHE A 277 -13.70 16.39 3.38
CA PHE A 277 -13.75 15.16 2.58
C PHE A 277 -14.39 15.45 1.23
N VAL A 278 -13.63 15.27 0.15
CA VAL A 278 -14.03 15.57 -1.23
C VAL A 278 -14.39 14.28 -1.94
N ILE A 279 -15.56 14.24 -2.59
CA ILE A 279 -16.00 13.10 -3.39
C ILE A 279 -15.96 13.49 -4.86
N LEU A 280 -15.06 12.85 -5.62
CA LEU A 280 -14.96 13.03 -7.06
C LEU A 280 -16.09 12.27 -7.77
N ASN A 281 -16.98 13.02 -8.42
CA ASN A 281 -18.13 12.50 -9.16
C ASN A 281 -18.24 13.10 -10.57
N TRP A 282 -17.11 13.37 -11.23
CA TRP A 282 -17.13 13.85 -12.61
C TRP A 282 -17.28 12.69 -13.60
N GLN A 283 -17.74 13.02 -14.81
CA GLN A 283 -17.90 12.09 -15.94
C GLN A 283 -17.08 12.60 -17.13
N HIS A 284 -16.62 11.70 -17.99
CA HIS A 284 -15.77 12.07 -19.13
C HIS A 284 -16.55 12.58 -20.34
N ASP A 285 -17.80 12.16 -20.45
CA ASP A 285 -18.71 12.39 -21.56
C ASP A 285 -19.69 13.54 -21.32
N THR A 286 -19.58 14.22 -20.17
CA THR A 286 -20.38 15.41 -19.87
C THR A 286 -19.67 16.69 -20.33
N THR A 287 -20.48 17.64 -20.80
CA THR A 287 -20.05 19.02 -21.10
C THR A 287 -20.37 19.99 -19.97
N GLU A 288 -20.95 19.49 -18.88
CA GLU A 288 -21.21 20.29 -17.69
C GLU A 288 -19.88 20.80 -17.10
N LYS A 289 -19.91 22.04 -16.62
CA LYS A 289 -18.72 22.63 -15.99
C LYS A 289 -18.44 21.92 -14.67
N THR A 290 -17.19 21.60 -14.42
CA THR A 290 -16.73 21.14 -13.11
C THR A 290 -17.09 22.18 -12.04
N ALA A 291 -17.72 21.73 -10.97
CA ALA A 291 -18.08 22.56 -9.82
C ALA A 291 -17.73 21.84 -8.52
N VAL A 292 -17.39 22.62 -7.49
CA VAL A 292 -17.19 22.14 -6.12
C VAL A 292 -18.39 22.60 -5.32
N ILE A 293 -19.17 21.65 -4.80
CA ILE A 293 -20.45 21.92 -4.15
C ILE A 293 -20.49 21.18 -2.82
N ALA A 294 -20.84 21.89 -1.74
CA ALA A 294 -21.11 21.26 -0.46
C ALA A 294 -22.37 20.39 -0.57
N VAL A 295 -22.29 19.14 -0.13
CA VAL A 295 -23.40 18.18 -0.20
C VAL A 295 -23.71 17.63 1.19
N ASP A 296 -25.00 17.39 1.45
CA ASP A 296 -25.43 16.54 2.56
C ASP A 296 -25.44 15.09 2.07
N ILE A 297 -24.51 14.29 2.60
CA ILE A 297 -24.34 12.89 2.18
C ILE A 297 -25.57 12.03 2.49
N ASN A 298 -26.40 12.44 3.46
CA ASN A 298 -27.66 11.76 3.75
C ASN A 298 -28.68 11.93 2.62
N GLN A 299 -28.57 13.01 1.85
CA GLN A 299 -29.41 13.31 0.69
C GLN A 299 -28.80 12.84 -0.63
N ARG A 300 -27.48 12.56 -0.64
CA ARG A 300 -26.70 12.14 -1.81
C ARG A 300 -26.03 10.78 -1.60
N ARG A 301 -26.80 9.80 -1.13
CA ARG A 301 -26.28 8.47 -0.77
C ARG A 301 -25.63 7.72 -1.93
N GLU A 302 -25.95 8.08 -3.18
CA GLU A 302 -25.31 7.52 -4.37
C GLU A 302 -23.83 7.91 -4.51
N LEU A 303 -23.34 8.84 -3.69
CA LEU A 303 -21.93 9.23 -3.61
C LEU A 303 -21.11 8.37 -2.63
N LEU A 304 -21.73 7.45 -1.89
CA LEU A 304 -21.10 6.52 -0.93
C LEU A 304 -20.83 5.14 -1.53
#